data_AF-A0AAX3EKU4-F1
#
_entry.id   AF-A0AAX3EKU4-F1
#
_cell.length_a   1.000
_cell.length_b   1.000
_cell.length_c   1.000
_cell.angle_alpha   90.00
_cell.angle_beta   90.00
_cell.angle_gamma   90.00
#
_symmetry.space_group_name_H-M   'P 1'
#
loop_
_entity.id
_entity.type
_entity.pdbx_description
1 polymer ?
#
loop_
_entity_poly.entity_id
_entity_poly.type
_entity_poly.pdbx_seq_one_letter_code
_entity_poly.pdbx_strand_id
1 'polypeptide(L)' 'MAKKTAPVSNAAHPVEVQYEYHVSYFDSEVGRVQVEEFEDLQAAERFASIQLRSEDCWAVVERVDIQAYIHLAA' A
#
# COMPACT_ATOMS: atom_id res chain seq x y z
N MET A 1 2.30 -17.02 48.94
CA MET A 1 1.04 -16.25 48.78
C MET A 1 1.40 -14.84 48.33
N ALA A 2 1.13 -14.48 47.08
CA ALA A 2 0.85 -13.11 46.61
C ALA A 2 0.67 -13.16 45.09
N LYS A 3 -0.58 -13.21 44.63
CA LYS A 3 -0.95 -13.10 43.22
C LYS A 3 -0.92 -11.61 42.87
N LYS A 4 -0.04 -11.19 41.95
CA LYS A 4 -0.10 -9.85 41.36
C LYS A 4 -0.66 -9.98 39.95
N THR A 5 -1.99 -9.92 39.87
CA THR A 5 -2.74 -9.82 38.62
C THR A 5 -2.43 -8.46 38.01
N ALA A 6 -1.79 -8.43 36.85
CA ALA A 6 -1.67 -7.21 36.03
C ALA A 6 -3.02 -6.92 35.36
N PRO A 7 -3.40 -5.64 35.17
CA PRO A 7 -4.66 -5.29 34.56
C PRO A 7 -4.68 -5.72 33.08
N VAL A 8 -5.78 -6.33 32.65
CA VAL A 8 -6.09 -6.54 31.23
C VAL A 8 -6.15 -5.16 30.60
N SER A 9 -5.11 -4.84 29.82
CA SER A 9 -5.10 -3.62 29.02
C SER A 9 -6.09 -3.83 27.87
N ASN A 10 -7.24 -3.17 27.93
CA ASN A 10 -8.05 -2.90 26.75
C ASN A 10 -7.26 -1.92 25.88
N ALA A 11 -6.25 -2.43 25.16
CA ALA A 11 -5.68 -1.70 24.05
C ALA A 11 -6.80 -1.57 23.01
N ALA A 12 -7.34 -0.36 22.86
CA ALA A 12 -8.02 0.01 21.63
C ALA A 12 -7.10 -0.43 20.49
N HIS A 13 -7.56 -1.35 19.65
CA HIS A 13 -6.82 -1.68 18.43
C HIS A 13 -6.71 -0.35 17.68
N PRO A 14 -5.50 0.21 17.48
CA PRO A 14 -5.40 1.31 16.56
C PRO A 14 -6.00 0.79 15.26
N VAL A 15 -6.95 1.54 14.68
CA VAL A 15 -7.36 1.28 13.30
C VAL A 15 -6.07 1.42 12.50
N GLU A 16 -5.45 0.30 12.22
CA GLU A 16 -4.19 0.24 11.49
C GLU A 16 -4.55 0.78 10.11
N VAL A 17 -4.09 2.00 9.82
CA VAL A 17 -4.30 2.61 8.51
C VAL A 17 -3.50 1.75 7.55
N GLN A 18 -4.18 0.83 6.88
CA GLN A 18 -3.60 0.03 5.82
C GLN A 18 -3.49 0.95 4.61
N TYR A 19 -2.33 0.97 3.99
CA TYR A 19 -2.09 1.69 2.76
C TYR A 19 -1.38 0.75 1.80
N GLU A 20 -1.59 0.99 0.52
CA GLU A 20 -0.89 0.35 -0.57
C GLU A 20 -0.26 1.40 -1.48
N TYR A 21 0.59 0.95 -2.38
CA TYR A 21 1.27 1.77 -3.36
C TYR A 21 0.85 1.33 -4.75
N HIS A 22 0.35 2.27 -5.53
CA HIS A 22 -0.01 2.04 -6.92
C HIS A 22 1.04 2.68 -7.81
N VAL A 23 1.51 1.94 -8.81
CA VAL A 23 2.42 2.46 -9.83
C VAL A 23 1.66 2.57 -11.15
N SER A 24 1.36 3.80 -11.54
CA SER A 24 0.85 4.09 -12.89
C SER A 24 2.03 4.34 -13.82
N TYR A 25 2.11 3.63 -14.95
CA TYR A 25 3.22 3.77 -15.89
C TYR A 25 2.77 3.66 -17.34
N PHE A 26 3.51 4.30 -18.25
CA PHE A 26 3.30 4.13 -19.69
C PHE A 26 4.10 2.95 -20.21
N ASP A 27 3.40 1.91 -20.64
CA ASP A 27 3.96 0.76 -21.34
C ASP A 27 4.10 1.11 -22.83
N SER A 28 5.34 1.37 -23.27
CA SER A 28 5.64 1.69 -24.66
C SER A 28 5.50 0.51 -25.62
N GLU A 29 5.54 -0.73 -25.13
CA GLU A 29 5.39 -1.94 -25.96
C GLU A 29 3.93 -2.14 -26.35
N VAL A 30 3.02 -1.83 -25.43
CA VAL A 30 1.55 -1.92 -25.64
C VAL A 30 0.95 -0.58 -26.06
N GLY A 31 1.64 0.53 -25.81
CA GLY A 31 1.21 1.90 -26.09
C GLY A 31 0.07 2.36 -25.17
N ARG A 32 0.06 1.91 -23.91
CA ARG A 32 -1.02 2.18 -22.95
C ARG A 32 -0.50 2.44 -21.55
N VAL A 33 -1.30 3.14 -20.76
CA VAL A 33 -1.07 3.30 -19.33
C VAL A 33 -1.56 2.05 -18.61
N GLN A 34 -0.74 1.53 -17.70
CA GLN A 34 -1.02 0.39 -16.84
C GLN A 34 -0.86 0.79 -15.38
N VAL A 35 -1.47 0.02 -14.48
CA VAL A 35 -1.41 0.23 -13.03
C VAL A 35 -1.05 -1.08 -12.37
N GLU A 36 -0.08 -1.05 -11.45
CA GLU A 36 0.33 -2.20 -10.65
C GLU A 36 0.32 -1.83 -9.16
N GLU A 37 -0.11 -2.76 -8.31
CA GLU A 37 -0.32 -2.55 -6.87
C GLU A 37 0.77 -3.25 -6.05
N PHE A 38 1.22 -2.58 -4.98
CA PHE A 38 2.29 -3.04 -4.11
C PHE A 38 1.98 -2.71 -2.64
N GLU A 39 2.31 -3.62 -1.74
CA GLU A 39 2.20 -3.36 -0.28
C GLU A 39 3.41 -2.56 0.26
N ASP A 40 4.52 -2.52 -0.49
CA ASP A 40 5.80 -1.94 -0.07
C ASP A 40 6.27 -0.82 -1.03
N LEU A 41 6.65 0.31 -0.46
CA LEU A 41 7.14 1.47 -1.23
C LEU A 41 8.40 1.13 -2.01
N GLN A 42 9.33 0.40 -1.39
CA GLN A 42 10.61 0.10 -2.02
C GLN A 42 10.44 -0.81 -3.24
N ALA A 43 9.48 -1.75 -3.19
CA ALA A 43 9.09 -2.55 -4.33
C ALA A 43 8.47 -1.70 -5.45
N ALA A 44 7.54 -0.80 -5.11
CA ALA A 44 6.91 0.11 -6.06
C ALA A 44 7.93 1.02 -6.77
N GLU A 45 8.87 1.62 -6.02
CA GLU A 45 9.91 2.49 -6.58
C GLU A 45 10.88 1.74 -7.49
N ARG A 46 11.28 0.52 -7.10
CA ARG A 46 12.11 -0.35 -7.97
C ARG A 46 11.39 -0.67 -9.27
N PHE A 47 10.11 -1.03 -9.20
CA PHE A 47 9.31 -1.30 -10.39
C PHE A 47 9.20 -0.06 -11.27
N ALA A 48 8.85 1.10 -10.70
CA ALA A 48 8.74 2.36 -11.42
C ALA A 48 10.04 2.72 -12.15
N SER A 49 11.19 2.54 -11.49
CA SER A 49 12.51 2.79 -12.09
C SER A 49 12.81 1.88 -13.29
N ILE A 50 12.34 0.63 -13.26
CA ILE A 50 12.50 -0.33 -14.38
C ILE A 50 11.64 0.06 -15.59
N GLN A 51 10.55 0.80 -15.41
CA GLN A 51 9.67 1.23 -16.51
C GLN A 51 10.24 2.43 -17.30
N LEU A 52 11.24 3.14 -16.76
CA LEU A 52 11.90 4.28 -17.41
C LEU A 52 12.90 3.84 -18.50
N ARG A 53 12.42 3.08 -19.50
CA ARG A 53 13.25 2.46 -20.53
C ARG A 53 13.54 3.36 -21.73
N SER A 54 12.76 4.41 -21.91
CA SER A 54 12.93 5.43 -22.96
C SER A 54 12.58 6.80 -22.42
N GLU A 55 12.91 7.84 -23.19
CA GLU A 55 12.60 9.24 -22.83
C GLU A 55 11.10 9.53 -22.79
N ASP A 56 10.29 8.75 -23.51
CA ASP A 56 8.83 8.90 -23.56
C ASP A 56 8.13 8.11 -22.44
N CYS A 57 8.83 7.18 -21.78
CA CYS A 57 8.29 6.40 -20.68
C CYS A 57 8.26 7.23 -19.38
N TRP A 58 7.21 7.02 -18.61
CA TRP A 58 7.06 7.60 -17.28
C TRP A 58 6.41 6.59 -16.33
N ALA A 59 6.66 6.79 -15.04
CA ALA A 59 6.02 6.04 -13.96
C ALA A 59 5.76 6.99 -12.78
N VAL A 60 4.60 6.84 -12.15
CA VAL A 60 4.17 7.60 -10.97
C VAL A 60 3.86 6.61 -9.86
N VAL A 61 4.44 6.81 -8.69
CA VAL A 61 4.16 6.03 -7.48
C VAL A 61 3.22 6.84 -6.60
N GLU A 62 2.06 6.28 -6.29
CA GLU A 62 1.05 6.89 -5.43
C GLU A 62 0.85 6.03 -4.19
N ARG A 63 0.70 6.66 -3.02
CA ARG A 63 0.28 5.97 -1.80
C ARG A 63 -1.24 6.13 -1.65
N VAL A 64 -1.94 5.01 -1.54
CA VAL A 64 -3.40 4.94 -1.43
C VAL A 64 -3.75 4.44 -0.04
N ASP A 65 -4.53 5.22 0.72
CA ASP A 65 -5.04 4.80 2.02
C ASP A 65 -6.23 3.84 1.80
N ILE A 66 -6.07 2.59 2.23
CA ILE A 66 -7.12 1.57 2.20
C ILE A 66 -7.92 1.71 3.49
N GLN A 67 -9.04 2.41 3.42
CA GLN A 67 -9.96 2.44 4.54
C GLN A 67 -10.60 1.06 4.68
N ALA A 68 -10.21 0.31 5.72
CA ALA A 68 -10.85 -0.98 6.04
C ALA A 68 -12.35 -0.74 6.24
N TYR A 69 -13.16 -1.18 5.28
CA TYR A 69 -14.61 -1.12 5.40
C TYR A 69 -15.02 -1.92 6.63
N ILE A 70 -15.52 -1.23 7.66
CA ILE A 70 -16.18 -1.89 8.77
C ILE A 70 -17.47 -2.48 8.20
N HIS A 71 -17.48 -3.79 7.99
CA HIS A 71 -18.70 -4.52 7.68
C HIS A 71 -19.61 -4.46 8.91
N LEU A 72 -20.55 -3.50 8.92
CA LEU A 72 -21.63 -3.48 9.89
C LEU A 72 -22.58 -4.63 9.55
N ALA A 73 -22.35 -5.80 10.16
CA ALA A 73 -23.32 -6.87 10.18
C ALA A 73 -24.54 -6.38 10.97
N ALA A 74 -25.70 -6.36 10.28
CA ALA A 74 -27.01 -5.96 10.81
C ALA A 74 -27.62 -7.06 11.70
#